data_AF-A0A1J5PSF4-F1
#
_entry.id   AF-A0A1J5PSF4-F1
#
_cell.length_a   1.000
_cell.length_b   1.000
_cell.length_c   1.000
_cell.angle_alpha   90.00
_cell.angle_beta   90.00
_cell.angle_gamma   90.00
#
_symmetry.space_group_name_H-M   'P 1'
#
loop_
_entity.id
_entity.type
_entity.pdbx_description
1 polymer ?
#
loop_
_entity_poly.entity_id
_entity_poly.type
_entity_poly.pdbx_seq_one_letter_code
_entity_poly.pdbx_strand_id
1 'polypeptide(L)'
;MGIQCGLAHAFSFTYCATLDNGLYEHEYDHVYIGSTDIVPLPNDQEVEGFIYLSPEEVERDMFRNPGAFTPWFKICFERVMEHFHIKENE
;
A
#
# COMPACT_ATOMS: atom_id res chain seq x y z
N MET A 1 -1.23 -1.90 13.79
CA MET A 1 -1.50 -3.20 13.13
C MET A 1 -1.10 -4.41 13.97
N GLY A 2 -0.08 -4.35 14.85
CA GLY A 2 0.22 -5.48 15.75
C GLY A 2 0.79 -6.74 15.07
N ILE A 3 1.33 -6.60 13.86
CA ILE A 3 1.84 -7.70 13.02
C ILE A 3 3.36 -7.72 13.09
N GLN A 4 3.93 -8.93 13.15
CA GLN A 4 5.36 -9.17 12.98
C GLN A 4 5.57 -10.30 11.97
N CYS A 5 6.27 -10.01 10.87
CA CYS A 5 6.60 -11.00 9.83
C CYS A 5 7.94 -10.67 9.16
N GLY A 6 8.46 -11.62 8.39
CA GLY A 6 9.62 -11.39 7.54
C GLY A 6 9.26 -10.45 6.39
N LEU A 7 10.09 -9.43 6.16
CA LEU A 7 9.90 -8.44 5.10
C LEU A 7 11.02 -8.53 4.09
N ALA A 8 10.67 -8.52 2.81
CA ALA A 8 11.59 -8.35 1.70
C ALA A 8 11.46 -6.92 1.16
N HIS A 9 12.57 -6.23 0.97
CA HIS A 9 12.58 -4.96 0.23
C HIS A 9 12.19 -5.24 -1.22
N ALA A 10 11.22 -4.49 -1.74
CA ALA A 10 10.79 -4.60 -3.13
C ALA A 10 11.45 -3.52 -3.98
N PHE A 11 11.24 -2.24 -3.63
CA PHE A 11 11.79 -1.09 -4.32
C PHE A 11 11.63 0.19 -3.49
N SER A 12 12.14 1.30 -4.02
CA SER A 12 11.91 2.64 -3.47
C SER A 12 11.50 3.63 -4.57
N PHE A 13 10.92 4.77 -4.21
CA PHE A 13 10.64 5.90 -5.11
C PHE A 13 10.59 7.23 -4.36
N THR A 14 10.75 8.32 -5.11
CA THR A 14 10.42 9.67 -4.64
C THR A 14 9.08 10.10 -5.22
N TYR A 15 8.22 10.71 -4.41
CA TYR A 15 7.00 11.34 -4.90
C TYR A 15 6.79 12.71 -4.23
N CYS A 16 5.97 13.54 -4.86
CA CYS A 16 5.48 14.79 -4.30
C CYS A 16 3.98 14.88 -4.53
N ALA A 17 3.20 15.13 -3.47
CA ALA A 17 1.74 15.18 -3.52
C ALA A 17 1.20 16.33 -2.66
N THR A 18 0.12 16.95 -3.11
CA THR A 18 -0.65 17.93 -2.32
C THR A 18 -1.83 17.23 -1.66
N LEU A 19 -2.05 17.49 -0.38
CA LEU A 19 -3.15 16.95 0.41
C LEU A 19 -4.29 17.96 0.53
N ASP A 20 -5.51 17.46 0.79
CA ASP A 20 -6.75 18.26 0.80
C ASP A 20 -6.77 19.35 1.88
N ASN A 21 -5.94 19.24 2.91
CA ASN A 21 -5.83 20.20 4.01
C ASN A 21 -4.73 21.27 3.80
N GLY A 22 -4.22 21.40 2.57
CA GLY A 22 -3.16 22.37 2.24
C GLY A 22 -1.76 21.93 2.67
N LEU A 23 -1.61 20.69 3.14
CA LEU A 23 -0.31 20.06 3.35
C LEU A 23 0.24 19.50 2.04
N TYR A 24 1.53 19.18 2.05
CA TYR A 24 2.20 18.47 0.96
C TYR A 24 3.10 17.38 1.53
N GLU A 25 3.22 16.30 0.80
CA GLU A 25 4.18 15.22 1.02
C GLU A 25 5.27 15.32 -0.05
N HIS A 26 6.54 15.22 0.33
CA HIS A 26 7.66 15.09 -0.58
C HIS A 26 8.66 14.12 0.03
N GLU A 27 8.54 12.85 -0.34
CA GLU A 27 9.12 11.74 0.41
C GLU A 27 9.90 10.79 -0.49
N TYR A 28 10.87 10.10 0.13
CA TYR A 28 11.57 8.97 -0.47
C TYR A 28 11.11 7.70 0.24
N ASP A 29 10.17 7.01 -0.39
CA ASP A 29 9.45 5.87 0.19
C ASP A 29 10.12 4.54 -0.14
N HIS A 30 10.20 3.68 0.87
CA HIS A 30 10.69 2.32 0.76
C HIS A 30 9.53 1.34 0.89
N VAL A 31 9.33 0.52 -0.15
CA VAL A 31 8.26 -0.49 -0.18
C VAL A 31 8.84 -1.85 0.23
N TYR A 32 8.21 -2.46 1.22
CA TYR A 32 8.51 -3.80 1.72
C TYR A 32 7.29 -4.70 1.58
N ILE A 33 7.51 -5.97 1.25
CA ILE A 33 6.46 -6.97 1.11
C ILE A 33 6.73 -8.12 2.07
N GLY A 34 5.69 -8.57 2.77
CA GLY A 34 5.72 -9.76 3.61
C GLY A 34 4.35 -10.42 3.66
N SER A 35 4.34 -11.71 3.98
CA SER A 35 3.13 -12.52 4.09
C SER A 35 3.03 -13.12 5.49
N THR A 36 1.82 -13.19 6.03
CA THR A 36 1.55 -13.72 7.37
C THR A 36 0.08 -14.06 7.54
N ASP A 37 -0.19 -15.06 8.37
CA ASP A 37 -1.55 -15.42 8.81
C ASP A 37 -1.94 -14.73 10.13
N ILE A 38 -1.07 -13.85 10.67
CA ILE A 38 -1.37 -13.07 11.88
C ILE A 38 -2.47 -12.05 11.56
N VAL A 39 -3.58 -12.14 12.27
CA VAL A 39 -4.69 -11.18 12.16
C VAL A 39 -4.27 -9.82 12.74
N PRO A 40 -4.51 -8.69 12.04
CA PRO A 40 -4.18 -7.36 12.54
C PRO A 40 -4.91 -7.03 13.84
N LEU A 41 -4.17 -6.41 14.75
CA LEU A 41 -4.68 -5.74 15.95
C LEU A 41 -4.38 -4.23 15.82
N PRO A 42 -5.27 -3.44 15.17
CA PRO A 42 -5.07 -2.01 14.98
C PRO A 42 -5.16 -1.23 16.29
N ASN A 43 -4.58 -0.02 16.28
CA ASN A 43 -4.86 1.00 17.27
C ASN A 43 -5.94 1.91 16.69
N ASP A 44 -7.10 1.97 17.31
CA ASP A 44 -8.27 2.71 16.81
C ASP A 44 -8.04 4.23 16.73
N GLN A 45 -6.98 4.76 17.38
CA GLN A 45 -6.58 6.17 17.22
C GLN A 45 -5.90 6.46 15.88
N GLU A 46 -5.36 5.44 15.21
CA GLU A 46 -4.57 5.57 13.97
C GLU A 46 -5.25 4.89 12.78
N VAL A 47 -6.04 3.83 13.02
CA VAL A 47 -6.62 3.00 11.96
C VAL A 47 -8.11 2.80 12.23
N GLU A 48 -8.95 3.30 11.33
CA GLU A 48 -10.40 3.18 11.41
C GLU A 48 -10.92 1.77 11.08
N GLY A 49 -10.20 1.02 10.25
CA GLY A 49 -10.53 -0.35 9.87
C GLY A 49 -9.54 -0.95 8.88
N PHE A 50 -9.74 -2.23 8.54
CA PHE A 50 -8.97 -2.92 7.50
C PHE A 50 -9.84 -3.94 6.76
N ILE A 51 -9.46 -4.26 5.53
CA ILE A 51 -10.12 -5.27 4.69
C ILE A 51 -9.06 -6.07 3.94
N TYR A 52 -9.34 -7.35 3.70
CA TYR A 52 -8.56 -8.18 2.80
C TYR A 52 -9.23 -8.20 1.43
N LEU A 53 -8.48 -7.86 0.39
CA LEU A 53 -8.92 -7.82 -0.99
C LEU A 53 -7.87 -8.51 -1.87
N SER A 54 -8.30 -9.15 -2.95
CA SER A 54 -7.36 -9.56 -4.00
C SER A 54 -6.78 -8.34 -4.71
N PRO A 55 -5.62 -8.45 -5.37
CA PRO A 55 -5.06 -7.34 -6.13
C PRO A 55 -6.02 -6.76 -7.17
N GLU A 56 -6.78 -7.62 -7.88
CA GLU A 56 -7.78 -7.21 -8.87
C GLU A 56 -8.95 -6.46 -8.22
N GLU A 57 -9.32 -6.84 -6.99
CA GLU A 57 -10.33 -6.14 -6.22
C GLU A 57 -9.86 -4.75 -5.78
N VAL A 58 -8.60 -4.63 -5.34
CA VAL A 58 -7.98 -3.33 -5.00
C VAL A 58 -7.91 -2.42 -6.22
N GLU A 59 -7.46 -2.91 -7.37
CA GLU A 59 -7.39 -2.14 -8.61
C GLU A 59 -8.77 -1.60 -9.01
N ARG A 60 -9.79 -2.47 -8.97
CA ARG A 60 -11.16 -2.11 -9.30
C ARG A 60 -11.73 -1.09 -8.31
N ASP A 61 -11.44 -1.22 -7.02
CA ASP A 61 -11.95 -0.28 -6.01
C ASP A 61 -11.25 1.07 -6.10
N MET A 62 -9.95 1.09 -6.39
CA MET A 62 -9.20 2.30 -6.65
C MET A 62 -9.73 3.08 -7.86
N PHE A 63 -10.22 2.39 -8.89
CA PHE A 63 -10.92 3.02 -10.02
C PHE A 63 -12.30 3.56 -9.62
N ARG A 64 -13.08 2.82 -8.81
CA ARG A 64 -14.46 3.17 -8.44
C ARG A 64 -14.55 4.24 -7.36
N ASN A 65 -13.62 4.22 -6.42
CA ASN A 65 -13.57 5.09 -5.26
C ASN A 65 -12.14 5.65 -5.06
N PRO A 66 -11.63 6.45 -5.99
CA PRO A 66 -10.26 6.97 -5.90
C PRO A 66 -10.03 7.84 -4.66
N GLY A 67 -11.07 8.41 -4.05
CA GLY A 67 -10.97 9.20 -2.82
C GLY A 67 -10.66 8.38 -1.56
N ALA A 68 -10.88 7.06 -1.59
CA ALA A 68 -10.54 6.17 -0.47
C ALA A 68 -9.06 5.78 -0.41
N PHE A 69 -8.26 6.16 -1.42
CA PHE A 69 -6.86 5.79 -1.53
C PHE A 69 -5.95 7.02 -1.51
N THR A 70 -4.88 6.93 -0.74
CA THR A 70 -3.85 7.98 -0.67
C THR A 70 -3.10 8.12 -2.00
N PRO A 71 -2.51 9.29 -2.29
CA PRO A 71 -1.70 9.48 -3.49
C PRO A 71 -0.54 8.48 -3.61
N TRP A 72 0.22 8.25 -2.53
CA TRP A 72 1.36 7.33 -2.54
C TRP A 72 0.94 5.88 -2.82
N PHE A 73 -0.22 5.44 -2.33
CA PHE A 73 -0.70 4.08 -2.54
C PHE A 73 -0.99 3.81 -4.02
N LYS A 74 -1.63 4.78 -4.69
CA LYS A 74 -1.90 4.71 -6.14
C LYS A 74 -0.60 4.60 -6.95
N ILE A 75 0.41 5.38 -6.57
CA ILE A 75 1.73 5.39 -7.23
C ILE A 75 2.45 4.05 -7.03
N CYS A 76 2.46 3.50 -5.83
CA CYS A 76 3.20 2.27 -5.56
C CYS A 76 2.47 1.02 -6.03
N PHE A 77 1.13 1.03 -6.10
CA PHE A 77 0.34 -0.16 -6.45
C PHE A 77 0.71 -0.75 -7.81
N GLU A 78 0.82 0.08 -8.85
CA GLU A 78 1.22 -0.39 -10.20
C GLU A 78 2.57 -1.13 -10.15
N ARG A 79 3.54 -0.57 -9.42
CA ARG A 79 4.88 -1.16 -9.26
C ARG A 79 4.87 -2.41 -8.39
N VAL A 80 3.97 -2.49 -7.41
CA VAL A 80 3.75 -3.71 -6.60
C VAL A 80 3.22 -4.83 -7.49
N MET A 81 2.28 -4.54 -8.39
CA MET A 81 1.76 -5.53 -9.35
C MET A 81 2.84 -6.05 -10.29
N GLU A 82 3.67 -5.15 -10.84
CA GLU A 82 4.84 -5.55 -11.64
C GLU A 82 5.79 -6.47 -10.85
N HIS A 83 6.06 -6.15 -9.58
CA HIS A 83 6.93 -6.97 -8.73
C HIS A 83 6.36 -8.38 -8.49
N PHE A 84 5.04 -8.52 -8.34
CA PHE A 84 4.40 -9.84 -8.21
C PHE A 84 4.44 -10.63 -9.52
N HIS A 85 4.17 -9.99 -10.67
CA HIS A 85 4.25 -10.66 -11.98
C HIS A 85 5.67 -11.15 -12.32
N ILE A 86 6.72 -10.44 -11.89
CA ILE A 86 8.11 -10.88 -12.10
C ILE A 86 8.39 -12.16 -11.29
N LYS A 87 7.89 -12.25 -10.06
CA LYS A 87 8.11 -13.43 -9.19
C LYS A 87 7.33 -14.67 -9.59
N GLU A 88 6.21 -14.56 -10.30
CA GLU A 88 5.50 -15.73 -10.83
C GLU A 88 6.24 -16.39 -12.01
N ASN A 89 7.17 -15.68 -12.64
CA ASN A 89 7.94 -16.15 -13.78
C ASN A 89 9.35 -16.68 -13.41
N GLU A 90 9.69 -16.73 -12.11
CA GLU A 90 10.92 -17.33 -11.56
C GLU A 90 10.63 -18.67 -10.88
#